data_AF-A0A9N9MLR0-F1
#
_entry.id   AF-A0A9N9MLR0-F1
#
_cell.length_a   1.000
_cell.length_b   1.000
_cell.length_c   1.000
_cell.angle_alpha   90.00
_cell.angle_beta   90.00
_cell.angle_gamma   90.00
#
_symmetry.space_group_name_H-M   'P 1'
#
loop_
_entity.id
_entity.type
_entity.pdbx_description
1 polymer ?
#
loop_
_entity_poly.entity_id
_entity_poly.type
_entity_poly.pdbx_seq_one_letter_code
_entity_poly.pdbx_strand_id
1 'polypeptide(L)'
;MDLEGAEIEPDWKKVERDMIKVGLKNGLSDGRDSNFQKSFDTGYKDGFRNGYELGKLQFQRTQLNRPVSAQTTELLQNTSTGMCVACTSEKDNEDVADVRRKQNALFGANIEKINRDFNKDNLD
;
A
#
# COMPACT_ATOMS: atom_id res chain seq x y z
N MET A 1 -57.85 -5.00 40.10
CA MET A 1 -58.05 -5.27 38.66
C MET A 1 -56.65 -5.43 38.11
N ASP A 2 -56.14 -6.65 38.26
CA ASP A 2 -54.81 -7.06 37.83
C ASP A 2 -54.84 -7.34 36.33
N LEU A 3 -53.82 -6.85 35.62
CA LEU A 3 -53.24 -7.41 34.39
C LEU A 3 -51.85 -6.73 34.29
N GLU A 4 -50.92 -7.20 35.12
CA GLU A 4 -49.79 -8.03 34.66
C GLU A 4 -49.01 -7.38 33.51
N GLY A 5 -47.88 -6.75 33.89
CA GLY A 5 -46.82 -6.46 32.96
C GLY A 5 -46.32 -7.80 32.39
N ALA A 6 -46.64 -8.05 31.13
CA ALA A 6 -46.08 -9.18 30.40
C ALA A 6 -44.57 -8.98 30.25
N GLU A 7 -43.78 -9.52 31.17
CA GLU A 7 -42.38 -9.79 30.92
C GLU A 7 -42.32 -10.78 29.75
N ILE A 8 -41.93 -10.28 28.58
CA ILE A 8 -41.64 -11.11 27.42
C ILE A 8 -40.34 -11.83 27.74
N GLU A 9 -40.41 -13.03 28.32
CA GLU A 9 -39.24 -13.91 28.44
C GLU A 9 -38.61 -14.10 27.06
N PRO A 10 -37.31 -13.82 26.89
CA PRO A 10 -36.65 -14.03 25.62
C PRO A 10 -36.69 -15.52 25.26
N ASP A 11 -37.26 -15.86 24.11
CA ASP A 11 -37.02 -17.17 23.49
C ASP A 11 -35.51 -17.31 23.30
N TRP A 12 -34.87 -18.14 24.14
CA TRP A 12 -33.43 -18.33 24.16
C TRP A 12 -32.89 -18.69 22.77
N LYS A 13 -33.66 -19.41 21.95
CA LYS A 13 -33.29 -19.75 20.57
C LYS A 13 -33.31 -18.54 19.64
N LYS A 14 -34.13 -17.53 19.91
CA LYS A 14 -34.11 -16.26 19.18
C LYS A 14 -32.87 -15.46 19.55
N VAL A 15 -32.58 -15.33 20.85
CA VAL A 15 -31.37 -14.64 21.34
C VAL A 15 -30.11 -15.28 20.76
N GLU A 16 -30.01 -16.60 20.80
CA GLU A 16 -28.90 -17.36 20.23
C GLU A 16 -28.73 -17.09 18.72
N ARG A 17 -29.81 -17.17 17.93
CA ARG A 17 -29.76 -16.90 16.48
C ARG A 17 -29.33 -15.47 16.17
N ASP A 18 -29.80 -14.50 16.93
CA ASP A 18 -29.45 -13.10 16.73
C ASP A 18 -27.97 -12.86 17.09
N MET A 19 -27.47 -13.46 18.18
CA MET A 19 -26.05 -13.44 18.54
C MET A 19 -25.16 -14.07 17.47
N ILE A 20 -25.56 -15.21 16.88
CA ILE A 20 -24.81 -15.84 15.78
C ILE A 20 -24.71 -14.90 14.58
N LYS A 21 -25.83 -14.27 14.18
CA LYS A 21 -25.84 -13.33 13.04
C LYS A 21 -24.97 -12.10 13.29
N VAL A 22 -25.05 -11.53 14.49
CA VAL A 22 -24.23 -10.39 14.89
C VAL A 22 -22.76 -10.79 14.91
N GLY A 23 -22.41 -11.92 15.51
CA GLY A 23 -21.04 -12.44 15.53
C GLY A 23 -20.47 -12.66 14.13
N LEU A 24 -21.24 -13.26 13.22
CA LEU A 24 -20.83 -13.44 11.83
C LEU A 24 -20.63 -12.09 11.12
N LYS A 25 -21.57 -11.15 11.26
CA LYS A 25 -21.46 -9.82 10.65
C LYS A 25 -20.23 -9.07 11.15
N ASN A 26 -19.98 -9.10 12.45
CA ASN A 26 -18.83 -8.44 13.06
C ASN A 26 -17.53 -9.09 12.58
N GLY A 27 -17.44 -10.43 12.62
CA GLY A 27 -16.27 -11.15 12.13
C GLY A 27 -15.96 -10.89 10.64
N LEU A 28 -16.98 -10.77 9.79
CA LEU A 28 -16.81 -10.37 8.39
C LEU A 28 -16.35 -8.92 8.23
N SER A 29 -16.79 -8.02 9.10
CA SER A 29 -16.31 -6.63 9.10
C SER A 29 -14.85 -6.56 9.55
N ASP A 30 -14.55 -7.12 10.72
CA ASP A 30 -13.21 -7.11 11.32
C ASP A 30 -12.19 -7.79 10.41
N GLY A 31 -12.58 -8.89 9.75
CA GLY A 31 -11.74 -9.58 8.78
C GLY A 31 -11.41 -8.71 7.56
N ARG A 32 -12.39 -7.96 7.03
CA ARG A 32 -12.17 -7.03 5.92
C ARG A 32 -11.26 -5.87 6.33
N ASP A 33 -11.51 -5.27 7.48
CA ASP A 33 -10.74 -4.13 7.99
C ASP A 33 -9.29 -4.54 8.28
N SER A 34 -9.08 -5.71 8.91
CA SER A 34 -7.75 -6.28 9.14
C SER A 34 -7.00 -6.54 7.83
N ASN A 35 -7.65 -7.12 6.82
CA ASN A 35 -7.01 -7.38 5.52
C ASN A 35 -6.66 -6.08 4.79
N PHE A 36 -7.55 -5.09 4.83
CA PHE A 36 -7.29 -3.76 4.28
C PHE A 36 -6.09 -3.11 4.97
N GLN A 37 -6.06 -3.06 6.30
CA GLN A 37 -4.97 -2.43 7.06
C GLN A 37 -3.62 -3.09 6.78
N LYS A 38 -3.55 -4.44 6.80
CA LYS A 38 -2.31 -5.17 6.48
C LYS A 38 -1.78 -4.85 5.08
N SER A 39 -2.68 -4.78 4.10
CA SER A 39 -2.31 -4.48 2.71
C SER A 39 -1.87 -3.02 2.57
N PHE A 40 -2.58 -2.11 3.22
CA PHE A 40 -2.24 -0.68 3.27
C PHE A 40 -0.88 -0.44 3.92
N ASP A 41 -0.64 -0.98 5.12
CA ASP A 41 0.63 -0.82 5.85
C ASP A 41 1.82 -1.28 5.01
N THR A 42 1.62 -2.41 4.33
CA THR A 42 2.64 -3.00 3.47
C THR A 42 2.90 -2.14 2.24
N GLY A 43 1.85 -1.66 1.57
CA GLY A 43 1.96 -0.75 0.43
C GLY A 43 2.58 0.60 0.82
N TYR A 44 2.19 1.14 1.98
CA TYR A 44 2.73 2.38 2.54
C TYR A 44 4.23 2.26 2.80
N LYS A 45 4.67 1.17 3.43
CA LYS A 45 6.09 0.89 3.68
C LYS A 45 6.90 0.90 2.38
N ASP A 46 6.44 0.21 1.35
CA ASP A 46 7.12 0.15 0.06
C ASP A 46 7.14 1.53 -0.62
N GLY A 47 5.99 2.21 -0.68
CA GLY A 47 5.84 3.51 -1.31
C GLY A 47 6.68 4.60 -0.64
N PHE A 48 6.66 4.65 0.70
CA PHE A 48 7.48 5.60 1.47
C PHE A 48 8.97 5.37 1.23
N ARG A 49 9.43 4.11 1.34
CA ARG A 49 10.84 3.76 1.10
C ARG A 49 11.28 4.21 -0.30
N ASN A 50 10.50 3.88 -1.33
CA ASN A 50 10.85 4.18 -2.71
C ASN A 50 10.86 5.70 -2.97
N GLY A 51 9.81 6.41 -2.53
CA GLY A 51 9.70 7.86 -2.71
C GLY A 51 10.81 8.62 -1.97
N TYR A 52 11.16 8.19 -0.75
CA TYR A 52 12.22 8.79 0.03
C TYR A 52 13.59 8.67 -0.66
N GLU A 53 13.95 7.49 -1.14
CA GLU A 53 15.23 7.29 -1.85
C GLU A 53 15.30 8.08 -3.15
N LEU A 54 14.22 8.09 -3.94
CA LEU A 54 14.16 8.92 -5.16
C LEU A 54 14.27 10.40 -4.84
N GLY A 55 13.64 10.86 -3.74
CA GLY A 55 13.75 12.24 -3.26
C GLY A 55 15.19 12.65 -2.96
N LYS A 56 15.98 11.77 -2.32
CA LYS A 56 17.40 12.01 -2.07
C LYS A 56 18.21 12.15 -3.38
N LEU A 57 17.95 11.28 -4.35
CA LEU A 57 18.63 11.33 -5.66
C LEU A 57 18.25 12.60 -6.44
N GLN A 58 16.97 12.99 -6.39
CA GLN A 58 16.50 14.23 -6.99
C GLN A 58 17.11 15.47 -6.33
N PHE A 59 17.30 15.44 -5.00
CA PHE A 59 18.03 16.48 -4.29
C PHE A 59 19.49 16.57 -4.77
N GLN A 60 20.19 15.43 -4.93
CA GLN A 60 21.56 15.43 -5.46
C GLN A 60 21.63 16.03 -6.87
N ARG A 61 20.68 15.69 -7.74
CA ARG A 61 20.61 16.26 -9.10
C ARG A 61 20.40 17.77 -9.10
N THR A 62 19.44 18.24 -8.29
CA THR A 62 18.94 19.63 -8.39
C THR A 62 19.64 20.60 -7.46
N GLN A 63 19.91 20.22 -6.21
CA GLN A 63 20.48 21.10 -5.19
C GLN A 63 22.01 21.01 -5.14
N LEU A 64 22.56 19.83 -5.45
CA LEU A 64 24.02 19.64 -5.53
C LEU A 64 24.54 19.74 -6.97
N ASN A 65 23.68 20.07 -7.94
CA ASN A 65 24.02 20.21 -9.36
C ASN A 65 24.82 19.03 -9.92
N ARG A 66 24.56 17.80 -9.46
CA ARG A 66 25.22 16.61 -10.03
C ARG A 66 24.54 16.27 -11.36
N PRO A 67 25.26 16.39 -12.50
CA PRO A 67 24.66 16.10 -13.79
C PRO A 67 24.37 14.60 -13.92
N VAL A 68 23.36 14.30 -14.73
CA VAL A 68 22.93 12.93 -15.04
C VAL A 68 22.37 12.93 -16.45
N SER A 69 22.23 11.76 -17.06
CA SER A 69 21.63 11.62 -18.38
C SER A 69 20.17 12.10 -18.42
N ALA A 70 19.67 12.37 -19.63
CA ALA A 70 18.27 12.70 -19.86
C ALA A 70 17.33 11.58 -19.36
N GLN A 71 17.73 10.31 -19.50
CA GLN A 71 16.96 9.16 -19.03
C GLN A 71 16.84 9.14 -17.49
N THR A 72 17.94 9.38 -16.78
CA THR A 72 17.91 9.53 -15.31
C THR A 72 17.09 10.74 -14.88
N THR A 73 17.13 11.82 -15.67
CA THR A 73 16.34 13.02 -15.41
C THR A 73 14.84 12.70 -15.44
N GLU A 74 14.38 11.95 -16.43
CA GLU A 74 12.99 11.50 -16.58
C GLU A 74 12.56 10.61 -15.40
N LEU A 75 13.39 9.63 -15.02
CA LEU A 75 13.12 8.73 -13.89
C LEU A 75 12.94 9.47 -12.54
N LEU A 76 13.54 10.66 -12.41
CA LEU A 76 13.47 11.48 -11.20
C LEU A 76 12.46 12.65 -11.28
N GLN A 77 11.65 12.76 -12.34
CA GLN A 77 10.65 13.83 -12.44
C GLN A 77 9.50 13.69 -11.43
N ASN A 78 9.08 12.45 -11.14
CA ASN A 78 7.90 12.16 -10.32
C ASN A 78 8.25 11.33 -9.08
N THR A 79 9.24 11.76 -8.30
CA THR A 79 9.71 11.01 -7.12
C THR A 79 8.62 10.81 -6.05
N SER A 80 7.64 11.70 -5.98
CA SER A 80 6.50 11.64 -5.05
C SER A 80 5.62 10.41 -5.26
N THR A 81 5.62 9.80 -6.44
CA THR A 81 4.85 8.58 -6.72
C THR A 81 5.64 7.30 -6.40
N GLY A 82 6.91 7.41 -6.01
CA GLY A 82 7.73 6.27 -5.61
C GLY A 82 7.92 5.21 -6.70
N MET A 83 7.79 5.58 -7.99
CA MET A 83 7.74 4.66 -9.13
C MET A 83 6.65 3.59 -8.98
N CYS A 84 5.51 3.96 -8.37
CA CYS A 84 4.36 3.08 -8.23
C CYS A 84 3.90 2.56 -9.60
N VAL A 85 3.77 1.24 -9.72
CA VAL A 85 3.08 0.63 -10.85
C VAL A 85 1.63 0.58 -10.42
N ALA A 86 0.83 1.56 -10.86
CA ALA A 86 -0.59 1.58 -10.53
C ALA A 86 -1.25 0.27 -10.96
N CYS A 87 -2.15 -0.27 -10.14
CA CYS A 87 -3.08 -1.29 -10.59
C CYS A 87 -3.89 -0.68 -11.75
N THR A 88 -3.63 -1.16 -12.96
CA THR A 88 -4.23 -0.63 -14.20
C THR A 88 -5.54 -1.32 -14.54
N SER A 89 -5.80 -2.48 -13.93
CA SER A 89 -7.00 -3.28 -14.13
C SER A 89 -7.45 -3.96 -12.84
N GLU A 90 -8.71 -4.39 -12.80
CA GLU A 90 -9.23 -5.18 -11.67
C GLU A 90 -8.44 -6.49 -11.44
N LYS A 91 -7.83 -7.05 -12.50
CA LYS A 91 -6.98 -8.25 -12.41
C LYS A 91 -5.74 -8.03 -11.56
N ASP A 92 -5.23 -6.80 -11.50
CA ASP A 92 -4.07 -6.47 -10.66
C ASP A 92 -4.43 -6.57 -9.15
N ASN A 93 -5.73 -6.55 -8.82
CA ASN A 93 -6.21 -6.73 -7.45
C ASN A 93 -6.32 -8.22 -7.04
N GLU A 94 -6.26 -9.16 -7.99
CA GLU A 94 -6.33 -10.60 -7.72
C GLU A 94 -5.01 -11.11 -7.11
N ASP A 95 -3.86 -10.54 -7.51
CA ASP A 95 -2.54 -10.87 -6.98
C ASP A 95 -1.72 -9.62 -6.67
N VAL A 96 -2.11 -8.94 -5.59
CA VAL A 96 -1.42 -7.75 -5.06
C VAL A 96 0.05 -8.05 -4.73
N ALA A 97 0.40 -9.30 -4.40
CA ALA A 97 1.77 -9.69 -4.09
C ALA A 97 2.66 -9.69 -5.35
N ASP A 98 2.15 -10.15 -6.49
CA ASP A 98 2.84 -10.04 -7.78
C ASP A 98 3.02 -8.58 -8.22
N VAL A 99 1.98 -7.74 -8.10
CA VAL A 99 2.09 -6.30 -8.42
C VAL A 99 3.20 -5.66 -7.60
N ARG A 100 3.23 -5.91 -6.29
CA ARG A 100 4.29 -5.42 -5.40
C ARG A 100 5.67 -5.96 -5.76
N ARG A 101 5.78 -7.23 -6.14
CA ARG A 101 7.05 -7.83 -6.59
C ARG A 101 7.58 -7.12 -7.83
N LYS A 102 6.71 -6.91 -8.84
CA LYS A 102 7.06 -6.20 -10.08
C LYS A 102 7.50 -4.77 -9.81
N GLN A 103 6.75 -4.04 -8.97
CA GLN A 103 7.11 -2.69 -8.57
C GLN A 103 8.49 -2.62 -7.89
N ASN A 104 8.74 -3.52 -6.93
CA ASN A 104 10.03 -3.55 -6.23
C ASN A 104 11.19 -3.93 -7.14
N ALA A 105 10.99 -4.85 -8.09
CA ALA A 105 12.01 -5.21 -9.08
C ALA A 105 12.33 -4.05 -10.04
N LEU A 106 11.29 -3.36 -10.54
CA LEU A 106 11.44 -2.19 -11.40
C LEU A 106 12.17 -1.06 -10.66
N PHE A 107 11.78 -0.80 -9.41
CA PHE A 107 12.46 0.18 -8.55
C PHE A 107 13.95 -0.15 -8.39
N GLY A 108 14.29 -1.39 -8.02
CA GLY A 108 15.69 -1.82 -7.86
C GLY A 108 16.52 -1.60 -9.12
N ALA A 109 16.01 -2.06 -10.27
CA ALA A 109 16.69 -1.89 -11.56
C ALA A 109 16.90 -0.40 -11.93
N ASN A 110 15.93 0.47 -11.61
CA ASN A 110 16.05 1.89 -11.88
C ASN A 110 17.02 2.58 -10.94
N ILE A 111 17.00 2.27 -9.64
CA ILE A 111 17.96 2.81 -8.66
C ILE A 111 19.39 2.48 -9.04
N GLU A 112 19.65 1.25 -9.48
CA GLU A 112 20.99 0.88 -9.96
C GLU A 112 21.43 1.70 -11.17
N LYS A 113 20.54 1.93 -12.14
CA LYS A 113 20.85 2.77 -13.31
C LYS A 113 21.16 4.20 -12.90
N ILE A 114 20.34 4.78 -12.02
CA ILE A 114 20.50 6.14 -11.52
C ILE A 114 21.83 6.28 -10.77
N ASN A 115 22.13 5.36 -9.86
CA ASN A 115 23.38 5.37 -9.09
C ASN A 115 24.61 5.22 -9.99
N ARG A 116 24.55 4.35 -11.00
CA ARG A 116 25.63 4.25 -12.00
C ARG A 116 25.84 5.58 -12.71
N ASP A 117 24.78 6.27 -13.08
CA ASP A 117 24.86 7.56 -13.76
C ASP A 117 25.50 8.64 -12.90
N PHE A 118 25.09 8.77 -11.63
CA PHE A 118 25.73 9.68 -10.67
C PHE A 118 27.21 9.37 -10.39
N ASN A 119 27.64 8.12 -10.64
CA ASN A 119 29.00 7.68 -10.38
C ASN A 119 29.92 7.77 -11.60
N LYS A 120 29.39 7.90 -12.82
CA LYS A 120 30.19 8.06 -14.04
C LYS A 120 31.08 9.30 -14.00
N ASP A 121 30.61 10.38 -13.38
CA ASP A 121 31.35 11.64 -13.30
C ASP A 121 32.50 11.63 -12.26
N ASN A 122 32.74 10.51 -11.55
CA ASN A 122 33.89 10.37 -10.63
C ASN A 122 35.03 9.50 -11.20
N LEU A 123 35.00 9.19 -12.50
CA LEU A 123 35.98 8.32 -13.18
C LEU A 123 36.87 9.06 -14.19
N ASP A 124 36.76 10.38 -14.30
CA ASP A 124 37.65 11.23 -15.10
C ASP A 124 38.59 12.06 -14.22
#